data_AF-A0A8T5JJD2-F1
#
_entry.id   AF-A0A8T5JJD2-F1
#
_cell.length_a   1.000
_cell.length_b   1.000
_cell.length_c   1.000
_cell.angle_alpha   90.00
_cell.angle_beta   90.00
_cell.angle_gamma   90.00
#
_symmetry.space_group_name_H-M   'P 1'
#
loop_
_entity.id
_entity.type
_entity.pdbx_description
1 polymer ?
#
loop_
_entity_poly.entity_id
_entity_poly.type
_entity_poly.pdbx_seq_one_letter_code
_entity_poly.pdbx_strand_id
1 'polypeptide(L)'
;MEPQTTTQSTIQPAFSLKKLKGIKPKGVKVKEDNIPSLLATLGGKAVFEFMNSDLVIKRRNPFTNSIIEQGIPFTNSKNFYNEFYDQTDEFFGDIEYNQEDLSKAIEILHNINKCDPVEKDKHYLRDFFESNLESFCNGMYTAFLVDKLTEINREKGKNTKIRINGGGKRFDFLFACARNIDELIIENFKGNCIGAYIGDVINFANKITITGCEGNDIGSGIGSVDSLIIINNFGNRIASNLSRKTGNLNSALIAHNFGFGMAYQIQGNHFSGLCGGLGANLVMVANNSIPYDEYRKNSKQDYIICQDMQYIDILFCYGNNAVLDDQVAARDSVQEIITDEDIAKHYFDSKFNPAKNIKNRYKIKQILEEINSNRIKDLQETLRVYERARELNNSK
;
A
#
# COMPACT_ATOMS: atom_id res chain seq x y z
N MET A 1 19.73 -29.69 54.52
CA MET A 1 19.86 -29.05 53.19
C MET A 1 18.75 -28.02 53.10
N GLU A 2 19.14 -26.76 53.24
CA GLU A 2 18.25 -25.60 53.25
C GLU A 2 17.84 -25.21 51.82
N PRO A 3 16.63 -24.66 51.60
CA PRO A 3 16.20 -24.19 50.29
C PRO A 3 16.71 -22.76 50.05
N GLN A 4 17.43 -22.56 48.94
CA GLN A 4 17.77 -21.22 48.44
C GLN A 4 16.56 -20.60 47.74
N THR A 5 16.06 -19.50 48.31
CA THR A 5 15.08 -18.60 47.69
C THR A 5 15.79 -17.64 46.72
N THR A 6 15.38 -17.67 45.45
CA THR A 6 15.82 -16.77 44.39
C THR A 6 15.13 -15.41 44.52
N THR A 7 15.93 -14.36 44.67
CA THR A 7 15.50 -12.96 44.79
C THR A 7 15.09 -12.39 43.43
N GLN A 8 13.85 -11.89 43.32
CA GLN A 8 13.41 -11.05 42.21
C GLN A 8 14.01 -9.64 42.34
N SER A 9 14.65 -9.16 41.28
CA SER A 9 15.18 -7.80 41.15
C SER A 9 14.23 -6.97 40.27
N THR A 10 13.26 -6.30 40.89
CA THR A 10 12.52 -5.20 40.26
C THR A 10 13.28 -3.91 40.49
N ILE A 11 13.99 -3.42 39.47
CA ILE A 11 14.53 -2.06 39.44
C ILE A 11 13.36 -1.14 39.11
N GLN A 12 12.69 -0.60 40.13
CA GLN A 12 11.96 0.65 39.99
C GLN A 12 12.88 1.78 40.43
N PRO A 13 13.10 2.83 39.63
CA PRO A 13 13.73 4.04 40.13
C PRO A 13 12.74 4.71 41.09
N ALA A 14 12.97 4.48 42.39
CA ALA A 14 12.28 5.20 43.45
C ALA A 14 12.70 6.68 43.40
N PHE A 15 11.96 7.49 42.64
CA PHE A 15 11.92 8.94 42.85
C PHE A 15 11.25 9.21 44.20
N SER A 16 12.00 8.97 45.29
CA SER A 16 11.62 9.39 46.62
C SER A 16 11.73 10.92 46.68
N LEU A 17 10.68 11.59 46.23
CA LEU A 17 10.48 13.01 46.51
C LEU A 17 10.46 13.16 48.03
N LYS A 18 11.57 13.68 48.60
CA LYS A 18 11.62 14.12 50.00
C LYS A 18 10.37 14.96 50.25
N LYS A 19 9.48 14.47 51.12
CA LYS A 19 8.25 15.17 51.52
C LYS A 19 8.63 16.53 52.12
N LEU A 20 8.56 17.58 51.31
CA LEU A 20 8.63 18.96 51.78
C LEU A 20 7.40 19.20 52.65
N LYS A 21 7.57 19.07 53.97
CA LYS A 21 6.52 19.35 54.95
C LYS A 21 6.12 20.83 54.83
N GLY A 22 4.87 21.09 54.45
CA GLY A 22 4.28 22.44 54.50
C GLY A 22 3.83 23.02 53.16
N ILE A 23 4.23 22.45 52.03
CA ILE A 23 3.70 22.86 50.72
C ILE A 23 2.62 21.84 50.33
N LYS A 24 1.34 22.21 50.45
CA LYS A 24 0.29 21.48 49.71
C LYS A 24 0.67 21.61 48.24
N PRO A 25 0.95 20.52 47.51
CA PRO A 25 1.17 20.62 46.07
C PRO A 25 -0.12 21.24 45.52
N LYS A 26 -0.04 22.50 45.07
CA LYS A 26 -1.09 23.08 44.24
C LYS A 26 -1.25 22.08 43.11
N GLY A 27 -2.42 21.45 43.02
CA GLY A 27 -2.67 20.35 42.09
C GLY A 27 -2.07 20.72 40.75
N VAL A 28 -0.93 20.11 40.43
CA VAL A 28 -0.35 20.23 39.11
C VAL A 28 -1.40 19.55 38.27
N LYS A 29 -2.22 20.35 37.56
CA LYS A 29 -3.09 19.81 36.53
C LYS A 29 -2.11 19.08 35.62
N VAL A 30 -2.10 17.75 35.71
CA VAL A 30 -1.43 16.91 34.72
C VAL A 30 -2.07 17.37 33.43
N LYS A 31 -1.28 18.09 32.64
CA LYS A 31 -1.72 18.55 31.34
C LYS A 31 -2.00 17.24 30.62
N GLU A 32 -3.24 16.99 30.20
CA GLU A 32 -3.51 15.83 29.35
C GLU A 32 -2.50 15.91 28.22
N ASP A 33 -1.56 14.96 28.22
CA ASP A 33 -0.54 14.91 27.20
C ASP A 33 -1.30 14.73 25.90
N ASN A 34 -1.20 15.72 25.01
CA ASN A 34 -1.83 15.66 23.71
C ASN A 34 -1.11 14.57 22.92
N ILE A 35 -1.55 13.32 23.07
CA ILE A 35 -0.95 12.11 22.47
C ILE A 35 -0.60 12.36 21.00
N PRO A 36 -1.49 12.93 20.15
CA PRO A 36 -1.13 13.34 18.80
C PRO A 36 0.14 14.20 18.68
N SER A 37 0.29 15.23 19.52
CA SER A 37 1.47 16.10 19.53
C SER A 37 2.71 15.38 20.07
N LEU A 38 2.55 14.49 21.04
CA LEU A 38 3.63 13.64 21.53
C LEU A 38 4.13 12.72 20.40
N LEU A 39 3.23 11.99 19.74
CA LEU A 39 3.54 11.13 18.60
C LEU A 39 4.22 11.94 17.48
N ALA A 40 3.73 13.13 17.13
CA ALA A 40 4.37 13.95 16.11
C ALA A 40 5.78 14.43 16.52
N THR A 41 5.97 14.80 17.80
CA THR A 41 7.27 15.24 18.33
C THR A 41 8.28 14.10 18.31
N LEU A 42 7.87 12.91 18.75
CA LEU A 42 8.71 11.71 18.70
C LEU A 42 9.03 11.31 17.26
N GLY A 43 8.09 11.48 16.33
CA GLY A 43 8.33 11.29 14.90
C GLY A 43 9.44 12.19 14.37
N GLY A 44 9.37 13.50 14.65
CA GLY A 44 10.42 14.44 14.27
C GLY A 44 11.79 14.07 14.85
N LYS A 45 11.83 13.59 16.10
CA LYS A 45 13.06 13.11 16.74
C LYS A 45 13.60 11.84 16.07
N ALA A 46 12.77 10.82 15.87
CA ALA A 46 13.15 9.56 15.24
C ALA A 46 13.66 9.77 13.80
N VAL A 47 12.97 10.61 13.02
CA VAL A 47 13.40 11.00 11.67
C VAL A 47 14.77 11.68 11.71
N PHE A 48 14.96 12.65 12.61
CA PHE A 48 16.24 13.33 12.75
C PHE A 48 17.38 12.39 13.12
N GLU A 49 17.18 11.52 14.12
CA GLU A 49 18.20 10.55 14.55
C GLU A 49 18.53 9.56 13.43
N PHE A 50 17.51 9.03 12.75
CA PHE A 50 17.70 8.11 11.64
C PHE A 50 18.45 8.76 10.47
N MET A 51 18.13 10.00 10.11
CA MET A 51 18.82 10.73 9.04
C MET A 51 20.29 10.99 9.35
N ASN A 52 20.66 11.09 10.63
CA ASN A 52 22.05 11.25 11.09
C ASN A 52 22.73 9.90 11.39
N SER A 53 22.07 8.78 11.17
CA SER A 53 22.65 7.46 11.36
C SER A 53 23.71 7.13 10.31
N ASP A 54 24.69 6.33 10.70
CA ASP A 54 25.72 5.80 9.82
C ASP A 54 25.13 5.04 8.62
N LEU A 55 23.96 4.40 8.79
CA LEU A 55 23.27 3.68 7.73
C LEU A 55 22.89 4.62 6.58
N VAL A 56 22.23 5.73 6.89
CA VAL A 56 21.80 6.72 5.90
C VAL A 56 23.02 7.37 5.24
N ILE A 57 24.01 7.76 6.04
CA ILE A 57 25.23 8.44 5.56
C ILE A 57 26.02 7.53 4.61
N LYS A 58 26.18 6.24 4.95
CA LYS A 58 27.01 5.29 4.20
C LYS A 58 26.26 4.62 3.05
N ARG A 59 24.97 4.33 3.19
CA ARG A 59 24.22 3.56 2.19
C ARG A 59 23.47 4.40 1.17
N ARG A 60 23.34 5.73 1.39
CA ARG A 60 22.75 6.80 0.55
C ARG A 60 21.36 6.55 -0.07
N ASN A 61 20.93 5.31 -0.27
CA ASN A 61 19.63 4.96 -0.80
C ASN A 61 19.25 3.49 -0.43
N PRO A 62 18.10 3.28 0.26
CA PRO A 62 17.60 1.96 0.64
C PRO A 62 17.19 1.11 -0.56
N PHE A 63 17.07 1.73 -1.73
CA PHE A 63 16.71 1.13 -3.01
C PHE A 63 17.92 0.91 -3.96
N THR A 64 19.16 1.32 -3.62
CA THR A 64 20.27 1.32 -4.60
C THR A 64 21.13 0.08 -4.75
N ASN A 65 21.07 -0.93 -3.89
CA ASN A 65 21.95 -2.09 -4.08
C ASN A 65 21.27 -3.23 -4.80
N SER A 66 21.14 -3.00 -6.12
CA SER A 66 21.44 -3.91 -7.24
C SER A 66 20.32 -3.96 -8.31
N ILE A 67 20.71 -3.94 -9.58
CA ILE A 67 20.04 -4.66 -10.66
C ILE A 67 18.51 -4.40 -10.91
N ILE A 68 18.16 -3.25 -11.49
CA ILE A 68 16.89 -3.09 -12.25
C ILE A 68 16.88 -4.01 -13.50
N GLU A 69 18.04 -4.52 -13.96
CA GLU A 69 18.18 -5.31 -15.20
C GLU A 69 18.19 -6.86 -15.05
N GLN A 70 18.18 -7.42 -13.84
CA GLN A 70 18.27 -8.89 -13.56
C GLN A 70 17.47 -9.33 -12.31
N GLY A 71 16.59 -8.49 -11.76
CA GLY A 71 15.50 -8.97 -10.89
C GLY A 71 15.78 -9.28 -9.41
N ILE A 72 16.94 -8.96 -8.83
CA ILE A 72 17.18 -9.09 -7.38
C ILE A 72 17.93 -7.85 -6.89
N PRO A 73 17.31 -6.97 -6.05
CA PRO A 73 17.55 -6.93 -4.57
C PRO A 73 16.58 -6.04 -3.73
N PHE A 74 16.04 -6.52 -2.60
CA PHE A 74 15.31 -5.64 -1.64
C PHE A 74 15.67 -5.95 -0.19
N THR A 75 16.84 -6.55 0.06
CA THR A 75 17.33 -6.78 1.42
C THR A 75 17.54 -5.47 2.20
N ASN A 76 17.73 -4.34 1.51
CA ASN A 76 17.99 -3.07 2.16
C ASN A 76 16.75 -2.38 2.74
N SER A 77 15.58 -2.35 2.09
CA SER A 77 14.37 -1.74 2.67
C SER A 77 13.98 -2.39 4.00
N LYS A 78 14.05 -3.73 4.05
CA LYS A 78 13.88 -4.51 5.29
C LYS A 78 14.88 -4.10 6.37
N ASN A 79 16.16 -3.99 6.02
CA ASN A 79 17.21 -3.59 6.97
C ASN A 79 17.00 -2.16 7.47
N PHE A 80 16.65 -1.23 6.57
CA PHE A 80 16.35 0.17 6.91
C PHE A 80 15.17 0.27 7.86
N TYR A 81 14.08 -0.44 7.56
CA TYR A 81 12.92 -0.43 8.43
C TYR A 81 13.20 -1.14 9.76
N ASN A 82 13.91 -2.27 9.79
CA ASN A 82 14.29 -2.93 11.05
C ASN A 82 15.11 -2.00 11.94
N GLU A 83 16.10 -1.33 11.37
CA GLU A 83 16.96 -0.42 12.12
C GLU A 83 16.17 0.82 12.58
N PHE A 84 15.30 1.37 11.73
CA PHE A 84 14.38 2.44 12.12
C PHE A 84 13.43 1.98 13.23
N TYR A 85 12.88 0.76 13.11
CA TYR A 85 11.97 0.16 14.08
C TYR A 85 12.67 -0.02 15.42
N ASP A 86 13.84 -0.66 15.46
CA ASP A 86 14.60 -0.92 16.68
C ASP A 86 15.00 0.39 17.39
N GLN A 87 15.38 1.43 16.63
CA GLN A 87 15.67 2.76 17.17
C GLN A 87 14.42 3.46 17.69
N THR A 88 13.29 3.31 16.98
CA THR A 88 12.07 4.03 17.30
C THR A 88 11.33 3.36 18.46
N ASP A 89 11.27 2.04 18.53
CA ASP A 89 10.49 1.28 19.53
C ASP A 89 10.87 1.62 20.98
N GLU A 90 12.14 1.93 21.25
CA GLU A 90 12.60 2.40 22.56
C GLU A 90 11.85 3.67 23.04
N PHE A 91 11.41 4.53 22.11
CA PHE A 91 10.65 5.74 22.44
C PHE A 91 9.14 5.51 22.62
N PHE A 92 8.59 4.39 22.16
CA PHE A 92 7.14 4.17 22.05
C PHE A 92 6.60 3.01 22.87
N GLY A 93 7.45 2.18 23.49
CA GLY A 93 7.05 0.94 24.17
C GLY A 93 5.85 1.06 25.11
N ASP A 94 5.68 2.21 25.77
CA ASP A 94 4.61 2.43 26.76
C ASP A 94 3.47 3.38 26.29
N ILE A 95 3.50 3.87 25.04
CA ILE A 95 2.52 4.85 24.57
C ILE A 95 1.31 4.12 24.00
N GLU A 96 0.20 4.14 24.74
CA GLU A 96 -1.09 3.74 24.21
C GLU A 96 -1.72 4.87 23.40
N TYR A 97 -2.15 4.57 22.19
CA TYR A 97 -2.88 5.50 21.31
C TYR A 97 -3.88 4.74 20.46
N ASN A 98 -4.81 5.46 19.84
CA ASN A 98 -5.83 4.88 18.95
C ASN A 98 -5.76 5.47 17.53
N GLN A 99 -6.70 5.07 16.67
CA GLN A 99 -6.78 5.56 15.29
C GLN A 99 -6.99 7.08 15.18
N GLU A 100 -7.75 7.69 16.08
CA GLU A 100 -7.98 9.14 16.10
C GLU A 100 -6.67 9.87 16.43
N ASP A 101 -5.90 9.36 17.40
CA ASP A 101 -4.60 9.92 17.75
C ASP A 101 -3.61 9.84 16.59
N LEU A 102 -3.56 8.69 15.92
CA LEU A 102 -2.76 8.46 14.71
C LEU A 102 -3.15 9.44 13.59
N SER A 103 -4.45 9.62 13.35
CA SER A 103 -4.96 10.54 12.31
C SER A 103 -4.51 11.97 12.58
N LYS A 104 -4.64 12.43 13.83
CA LYS A 104 -4.21 13.78 14.26
C LYS A 104 -2.69 13.92 14.22
N ALA A 105 -1.94 12.89 14.59
CA ALA A 105 -0.48 12.89 14.50
C ALA A 105 -0.01 13.06 13.05
N ILE A 106 -0.63 12.33 12.10
CA ILE A 106 -0.35 12.47 10.65
C ILE A 106 -0.66 13.89 10.16
N GLU A 107 -1.76 14.48 10.62
CA GLU A 107 -2.08 15.88 10.31
C GLU A 107 -1.03 16.86 10.85
N ILE A 108 -0.53 16.65 12.08
CA ILE A 108 0.52 17.49 12.65
C ILE A 108 1.83 17.32 11.86
N LEU A 109 2.23 16.08 11.55
CA LEU A 109 3.43 15.79 10.74
C LEU A 109 3.35 16.45 9.36
N HIS A 110 2.18 16.38 8.71
CA HIS A 110 1.93 17.06 7.44
C HIS A 110 2.15 18.57 7.54
N ASN A 111 1.68 19.20 8.62
CA ASN A 111 1.82 20.65 8.81
C ASN A 111 3.26 21.08 9.13
N ILE A 112 4.06 20.21 9.75
CA ILE A 112 5.47 20.45 10.05
C ILE A 112 6.32 20.27 8.79
N ASN A 113 6.05 19.20 8.04
CA ASN A 113 6.81 18.86 6.85
C ASN A 113 6.28 19.66 5.65
N LYS A 114 6.90 20.81 5.36
CA LYS A 114 6.58 21.59 4.17
C LYS A 114 7.03 20.82 2.93
N CYS A 115 6.16 19.97 2.39
CA CYS A 115 6.44 19.29 1.15
C CYS A 115 6.56 20.33 0.02
N ASP A 116 7.75 20.45 -0.58
CA ASP A 116 7.90 21.22 -1.79
C ASP A 116 6.97 20.66 -2.88
N PRO A 117 6.36 21.53 -3.72
CA PRO A 117 5.57 21.07 -4.86
C PRO A 117 6.44 20.11 -5.69
N VAL A 118 5.91 18.92 -5.97
CA VAL A 118 6.63 17.91 -6.77
C VAL A 118 6.93 18.53 -8.11
N GLU A 119 8.20 18.54 -8.48
CA GLU A 119 8.60 18.59 -9.88
C GLU A 119 7.98 17.37 -10.55
N LYS A 120 6.93 17.59 -11.34
CA LYS A 120 6.13 16.56 -12.02
C LYS A 120 6.96 15.63 -12.93
N ASP A 121 8.24 15.98 -13.16
CA ASP A 121 9.10 15.40 -14.17
C ASP A 121 10.17 14.43 -13.63
N LYS A 122 10.25 14.19 -12.31
CA LYS A 122 11.19 13.15 -11.81
C LYS A 122 10.66 11.76 -12.12
N HIS A 123 11.19 11.17 -13.19
CA HIS A 123 10.71 9.89 -13.71
C HIS A 123 11.07 8.67 -12.86
N TYR A 124 12.11 8.75 -12.02
CA TYR A 124 12.61 7.59 -11.25
C TYR A 124 12.40 7.73 -9.74
N LEU A 125 11.87 6.66 -9.12
CA LEU A 125 11.64 6.53 -7.68
C LEU A 125 12.92 6.82 -6.87
N ARG A 126 14.07 6.40 -7.40
CA ARG A 126 15.39 6.65 -6.82
C ARG A 126 15.69 8.14 -6.65
N ASP A 127 15.53 8.92 -7.70
CA ASP A 127 15.82 10.36 -7.68
C ASP A 127 14.84 11.08 -6.77
N PHE A 128 13.59 10.60 -6.74
CA PHE A 128 12.58 11.12 -5.83
C PHE A 128 12.93 10.85 -4.36
N PHE A 129 13.37 9.63 -4.03
CA PHE A 129 13.85 9.29 -2.69
C PHE A 129 15.05 10.15 -2.27
N GLU A 130 16.09 10.21 -3.10
CA GLU A 130 17.32 10.93 -2.75
C GLU A 130 17.08 12.43 -2.54
N SER A 131 16.08 12.98 -3.22
CA SER A 131 15.66 14.38 -3.03
C SER A 131 14.62 14.61 -1.93
N ASN A 132 14.04 13.55 -1.35
CA ASN A 132 12.97 13.65 -0.35
C ASN A 132 13.16 12.68 0.82
N LEU A 133 14.40 12.52 1.29
CA LEU A 133 14.74 11.59 2.37
C LEU A 133 13.92 11.82 3.64
N GLU A 134 13.70 13.08 4.04
CA GLU A 134 12.89 13.42 5.22
C GLU A 134 11.44 12.96 5.06
N SER A 135 10.82 13.18 3.89
CA SER A 135 9.47 12.69 3.58
C SER A 135 9.41 11.16 3.62
N PHE A 136 10.43 10.47 3.11
CA PHE A 136 10.51 9.01 3.23
C PHE A 136 10.58 8.55 4.69
N CYS A 137 11.42 9.18 5.51
CA CYS A 137 11.52 8.83 6.93
C CYS A 137 10.21 9.10 7.68
N ASN A 138 9.52 10.19 7.36
CA ASN A 138 8.16 10.46 7.85
C ASN A 138 7.17 9.38 7.38
N GLY A 139 7.27 8.94 6.12
CA GLY A 139 6.50 7.82 5.59
C GLY A 139 6.69 6.52 6.38
N MET A 140 7.96 6.13 6.60
CA MET A 140 8.31 4.97 7.44
C MET A 140 7.83 5.13 8.88
N TYR A 141 7.92 6.34 9.44
CA TYR A 141 7.42 6.62 10.78
C TYR A 141 5.91 6.38 10.88
N THR A 142 5.13 6.84 9.88
CA THR A 142 3.69 6.53 9.87
C THR A 142 3.41 5.04 9.73
N ALA A 143 4.24 4.29 8.98
CA ALA A 143 4.14 2.84 8.90
C ALA A 143 4.43 2.15 10.25
N PHE A 144 5.46 2.61 10.97
CA PHE A 144 5.79 2.14 12.31
C PHE A 144 4.61 2.31 13.28
N LEU A 145 3.94 3.47 13.25
CA LEU A 145 2.78 3.70 14.11
C LEU A 145 1.62 2.74 13.78
N VAL A 146 1.38 2.46 12.50
CA VAL A 146 0.33 1.50 12.12
C VAL A 146 0.68 0.08 12.59
N ASP A 147 1.92 -0.34 12.43
CA ASP A 147 2.41 -1.64 12.89
C ASP A 147 2.28 -1.77 14.41
N LYS A 148 2.71 -0.76 15.17
CA LYS A 148 2.68 -0.77 16.63
C LYS A 148 1.27 -0.76 17.19
N LEU A 149 0.36 0.04 16.60
CA LEU A 149 -1.06 0.01 16.96
C LEU A 149 -1.67 -1.38 16.69
N THR A 150 -1.23 -2.04 15.63
CA THR A 150 -1.67 -3.40 15.31
C THR A 150 -1.17 -4.43 16.33
N GLU A 151 0.11 -4.34 16.72
CA GLU A 151 0.71 -5.16 17.78
C GLU A 151 -0.07 -5.03 19.10
N ILE A 152 -0.25 -3.80 19.60
CA ILE A 152 -0.94 -3.50 20.87
C ILE A 152 -2.36 -4.09 20.88
N ASN A 153 -3.09 -3.97 19.78
CA ASN A 153 -4.45 -4.50 19.69
C ASN A 153 -4.46 -6.03 19.61
N ARG A 154 -3.52 -6.65 18.90
CA ARG A 154 -3.39 -8.11 18.84
C ARG A 154 -3.06 -8.71 20.21
N GLU A 155 -2.21 -8.07 21.00
CA GLU A 155 -1.96 -8.45 22.40
C GLU A 155 -3.24 -8.39 23.25
N LYS A 156 -4.14 -7.45 22.94
CA LYS A 156 -5.47 -7.32 23.55
C LYS A 156 -6.51 -8.27 22.94
N GLY A 157 -6.12 -9.14 22.01
CA GLY A 157 -7.02 -10.07 21.30
C GLY A 157 -8.00 -9.40 20.33
N LYS A 158 -7.65 -8.22 19.80
CA LYS A 158 -8.48 -7.43 18.89
C LYS A 158 -7.81 -7.26 17.53
N ASN A 159 -8.61 -7.31 16.47
CA ASN A 159 -8.17 -6.93 15.12
C ASN A 159 -8.11 -5.41 14.99
N THR A 160 -7.12 -4.91 14.27
CA THR A 160 -6.90 -3.48 14.04
C THR A 160 -7.47 -3.03 12.72
N LYS A 161 -8.42 -2.10 12.76
CA LYS A 161 -8.95 -1.45 11.57
C LYS A 161 -8.56 0.02 11.60
N ILE A 162 -7.76 0.44 10.63
CA ILE A 162 -7.29 1.83 10.52
C ILE A 162 -7.84 2.41 9.23
N ARG A 163 -8.58 3.52 9.36
CA ARG A 163 -9.08 4.31 8.24
C ARG A 163 -8.61 5.74 8.36
N ILE A 164 -7.84 6.20 7.38
CA ILE A 164 -7.26 7.54 7.38
C ILE A 164 -7.65 8.25 6.08
N ASN A 165 -8.25 9.42 6.23
CA ASN A 165 -8.70 10.24 5.12
C ASN A 165 -7.90 11.55 5.09
N GLY A 166 -7.22 11.80 3.98
CA GLY A 166 -6.34 12.95 3.81
C GLY A 166 -7.08 14.24 3.47
N GLY A 167 -8.33 14.19 3.02
CA GLY A 167 -9.08 15.37 2.59
C GLY A 167 -8.37 16.20 1.50
N GLY A 168 -7.58 15.54 0.64
CA GLY A 168 -6.77 16.15 -0.40
C GLY A 168 -5.40 16.67 0.06
N LYS A 169 -5.02 16.46 1.32
CA LYS A 169 -3.69 16.82 1.85
C LYS A 169 -2.61 15.95 1.22
N ARG A 170 -1.41 16.52 1.09
CA ARG A 170 -0.26 15.82 0.52
C ARG A 170 0.59 15.12 1.57
N PHE A 171 0.86 13.83 1.41
CA PHE A 171 1.77 13.08 2.26
C PHE A 171 2.53 12.04 1.42
N ASP A 172 3.74 12.40 1.00
CA ASP A 172 4.61 11.48 0.25
C ASP A 172 5.05 10.32 1.15
N PHE A 173 5.13 9.11 0.60
CA PHE A 173 5.49 7.88 1.29
C PHE A 173 4.57 7.50 2.47
N LEU A 174 3.34 8.02 2.54
CA LEU A 174 2.40 7.67 3.61
C LEU A 174 2.25 6.15 3.76
N PHE A 175 2.53 5.62 4.95
CA PHE A 175 2.54 4.19 5.29
C PHE A 175 3.45 3.32 4.43
N ALA A 176 4.50 3.89 3.83
CA ALA A 176 5.46 3.11 3.08
C ALA A 176 6.20 2.11 3.98
N CYS A 177 6.37 0.88 3.49
CA CYS A 177 7.05 -0.22 4.19
C CYS A 177 6.32 -0.80 5.41
N ALA A 178 5.03 -0.50 5.64
CA ALA A 178 4.27 -1.10 6.74
C ALA A 178 4.17 -2.63 6.61
N ARG A 179 4.09 -3.35 7.72
CA ARG A 179 4.33 -4.80 7.74
C ARG A 179 3.16 -5.60 8.26
N ASN A 180 2.69 -5.27 9.45
CA ASN A 180 1.79 -6.09 10.23
C ASN A 180 0.44 -5.40 10.26
N ILE A 181 -0.34 -5.60 9.21
CA ILE A 181 -1.60 -4.88 9.01
C ILE A 181 -2.77 -5.86 9.05
N ASP A 182 -3.71 -5.63 9.95
CA ASP A 182 -5.00 -6.34 9.88
C ASP A 182 -5.88 -5.71 8.79
N GLU A 183 -6.32 -4.45 8.94
CA GLU A 183 -7.05 -3.72 7.91
C GLU A 183 -6.60 -2.25 7.84
N LEU A 184 -6.13 -1.80 6.68
CA LEU A 184 -5.73 -0.41 6.41
C LEU A 184 -6.50 0.17 5.22
N ILE A 185 -7.15 1.31 5.44
CA ILE A 185 -7.91 2.06 4.42
C ILE A 185 -7.32 3.47 4.33
N ILE A 186 -6.75 3.80 3.17
CA ILE A 186 -6.14 5.10 2.85
C ILE A 186 -7.02 5.82 1.84
N GLU A 187 -7.48 7.03 2.17
CA GLU A 187 -8.44 7.77 1.33
C GLU A 187 -7.99 9.21 1.05
N ASN A 188 -8.20 9.67 -0.18
CA ASN A 188 -8.11 11.10 -0.54
C ASN A 188 -6.79 11.79 -0.15
N PHE A 189 -5.65 11.13 -0.33
CA PHE A 189 -4.34 11.77 -0.14
C PHE A 189 -3.74 12.18 -1.49
N LYS A 190 -2.92 13.23 -1.47
CA LYS A 190 -2.00 13.52 -2.57
C LYS A 190 -0.59 13.08 -2.19
N GLY A 191 0.26 12.78 -3.15
CA GLY A 191 1.66 12.46 -2.90
C GLY A 191 2.10 11.17 -3.57
N ASN A 192 3.41 11.02 -3.70
CA ASN A 192 4.03 9.86 -4.32
C ASN A 192 4.23 8.74 -3.29
N CYS A 193 4.26 7.49 -3.76
CA CYS A 193 4.58 6.30 -2.98
C CYS A 193 3.62 6.04 -1.81
N ILE A 194 2.35 6.47 -1.92
CA ILE A 194 1.33 6.21 -0.90
C ILE A 194 1.09 4.70 -0.80
N GLY A 195 1.26 4.12 0.39
CA GLY A 195 1.10 2.69 0.64
C GLY A 195 2.07 1.82 -0.14
N ALA A 196 3.22 2.36 -0.55
CA ALA A 196 4.23 1.59 -1.27
C ALA A 196 4.90 0.57 -0.35
N TYR A 197 5.21 -0.62 -0.86
CA TYR A 197 5.96 -1.66 -0.15
C TYR A 197 5.31 -2.19 1.14
N ILE A 198 3.99 -2.07 1.28
CA ILE A 198 3.29 -2.71 2.41
C ILE A 198 3.37 -4.24 2.26
N GLY A 199 3.68 -4.97 3.33
CA GLY A 199 3.69 -6.44 3.33
C GLY A 199 4.87 -7.09 2.58
N ASP A 200 5.98 -6.39 2.35
CA ASP A 200 7.14 -6.92 1.60
C ASP A 200 7.81 -8.16 2.27
N VAL A 201 8.55 -8.96 1.46
CA VAL A 201 9.28 -10.26 1.63
C VAL A 201 8.93 -11.21 2.78
N ILE A 202 8.73 -10.74 4.00
CA ILE A 202 8.49 -11.55 5.20
C ILE A 202 7.23 -11.17 5.98
N ASN A 203 6.52 -10.13 5.53
CA ASN A 203 5.39 -9.57 6.26
C ASN A 203 4.09 -9.87 5.53
N PHE A 204 2.97 -9.69 6.23
CA PHE A 204 1.65 -10.00 5.71
C PHE A 204 0.65 -8.95 6.16
N ALA A 205 -0.06 -8.39 5.18
CA ALA A 205 -1.24 -7.57 5.42
C ALA A 205 -2.50 -8.37 5.10
N ASN A 206 -3.53 -8.36 5.97
CA ASN A 206 -4.77 -9.05 5.62
C ASN A 206 -5.52 -8.20 4.58
N LYS A 207 -5.85 -6.95 4.90
CA LYS A 207 -6.66 -6.12 4.00
C LYS A 207 -6.10 -4.72 3.82
N ILE A 208 -5.92 -4.34 2.56
CA ILE A 208 -5.49 -2.99 2.16
C ILE A 208 -6.50 -2.40 1.19
N THR A 209 -6.92 -1.16 1.43
CA THR A 209 -7.73 -0.37 0.50
C THR A 209 -7.09 1.00 0.30
N ILE A 210 -6.81 1.37 -0.95
CA ILE A 210 -6.28 2.70 -1.32
C ILE A 210 -7.22 3.33 -2.33
N THR A 211 -7.82 4.47 -1.98
CA THR A 211 -8.82 5.10 -2.84
C THR A 211 -8.79 6.61 -2.88
N GLY A 212 -9.08 7.18 -4.05
CA GLY A 212 -9.19 8.63 -4.23
C GLY A 212 -7.85 9.35 -4.07
N CYS A 213 -6.72 8.64 -4.14
CA CYS A 213 -5.39 9.22 -3.98
C CYS A 213 -4.83 9.76 -5.31
N GLU A 214 -3.99 10.80 -5.23
CA GLU A 214 -3.37 11.47 -6.39
C GLU A 214 -1.83 11.51 -6.26
N GLY A 215 -1.11 10.90 -7.20
CA GLY A 215 0.36 10.88 -7.23
C GLY A 215 0.93 9.65 -7.90
N ASN A 216 2.26 9.53 -7.93
CA ASN A 216 2.94 8.41 -8.56
C ASN A 216 3.18 7.26 -7.56
N ASP A 217 3.32 6.03 -8.05
CA ASP A 217 3.70 4.85 -7.26
C ASP A 217 2.71 4.51 -6.13
N ILE A 218 1.42 4.80 -6.32
CA ILE A 218 0.36 4.48 -5.35
C ILE A 218 0.19 2.96 -5.26
N GLY A 219 0.37 2.41 -4.06
CA GLY A 219 0.32 0.96 -3.82
C GLY A 219 1.38 0.19 -4.60
N SER A 220 2.49 0.83 -4.95
CA SER A 220 3.59 0.17 -5.67
C SER A 220 4.41 -0.74 -4.76
N GLY A 221 4.76 -1.93 -5.23
CA GLY A 221 5.63 -2.86 -4.50
C GLY A 221 4.97 -3.53 -3.29
N ILE A 222 3.64 -3.47 -3.15
CA ILE A 222 2.93 -4.21 -2.08
C ILE A 222 3.26 -5.70 -2.21
N GLY A 223 3.74 -6.31 -1.13
CA GLY A 223 4.16 -7.70 -1.05
C GLY A 223 3.00 -8.65 -0.78
N SER A 224 3.08 -9.41 0.31
CA SER A 224 2.05 -10.39 0.70
C SER A 224 0.81 -9.69 1.24
N VAL A 225 -0.32 -9.90 0.57
CA VAL A 225 -1.61 -9.37 1.01
C VAL A 225 -2.75 -10.32 0.67
N ASP A 226 -3.68 -10.53 1.61
CA ASP A 226 -4.84 -11.39 1.37
C ASP A 226 -5.89 -10.70 0.47
N SER A 227 -6.22 -9.43 0.76
CA SER A 227 -7.16 -8.65 -0.04
C SER A 227 -6.68 -7.22 -0.28
N LEU A 228 -6.45 -6.91 -1.55
CA LEU A 228 -6.03 -5.59 -2.01
C LEU A 228 -7.10 -4.92 -2.87
N ILE A 229 -7.47 -3.69 -2.52
CA ILE A 229 -8.39 -2.87 -3.32
C ILE A 229 -7.73 -1.52 -3.61
N ILE A 230 -7.46 -1.22 -4.87
CA ILE A 230 -6.88 0.05 -5.32
C ILE A 230 -7.83 0.66 -6.36
N ILE A 231 -8.60 1.67 -5.94
CA ILE A 231 -9.69 2.22 -6.77
C ILE A 231 -9.76 3.75 -6.82
N ASN A 232 -10.16 4.31 -7.95
CA ASN A 232 -10.33 5.76 -8.14
C ASN A 232 -9.07 6.59 -7.85
N ASN A 233 -7.88 6.06 -8.11
CA ASN A 233 -6.64 6.81 -7.91
C ASN A 233 -6.19 7.49 -9.21
N PHE A 234 -5.41 8.56 -9.10
CA PHE A 234 -4.89 9.34 -10.22
C PHE A 234 -3.37 9.47 -10.15
N GLY A 235 -2.67 9.16 -11.24
CA GLY A 235 -1.22 9.29 -11.37
C GLY A 235 -0.56 8.02 -11.91
N ASN A 236 0.78 8.00 -11.91
CA ASN A 236 1.52 6.95 -12.63
C ASN A 236 1.92 5.80 -11.70
N ARG A 237 2.17 4.62 -12.29
CA ARG A 237 2.67 3.42 -11.59
C ARG A 237 1.78 2.97 -10.43
N ILE A 238 0.47 3.15 -10.57
CA ILE A 238 -0.54 2.68 -9.61
C ILE A 238 -0.57 1.16 -9.63
N ALA A 239 -0.51 0.55 -8.45
CA ALA A 239 -0.55 -0.90 -8.26
C ALA A 239 0.53 -1.64 -9.08
N SER A 240 1.73 -1.06 -9.17
CA SER A 240 2.86 -1.69 -9.87
C SER A 240 3.68 -2.59 -8.94
N ASN A 241 4.39 -3.58 -9.47
CA ASN A 241 5.26 -4.49 -8.73
C ASN A 241 4.58 -5.27 -7.60
N LEU A 242 3.30 -5.65 -7.75
CA LEU A 242 2.57 -6.36 -6.70
C LEU A 242 3.07 -7.79 -6.53
N SER A 243 3.33 -8.19 -5.29
CA SER A 243 3.74 -9.53 -4.87
C SER A 243 4.96 -10.10 -5.60
N ARG A 244 5.78 -9.26 -6.25
CA ARG A 244 6.92 -9.68 -7.10
C ARG A 244 7.99 -10.55 -6.40
N LYS A 245 7.97 -10.62 -5.07
CA LYS A 245 8.99 -11.34 -4.26
C LYS A 245 8.39 -12.33 -3.31
N THR A 246 7.24 -11.98 -2.77
CA THR A 246 6.51 -12.79 -1.80
C THR A 246 5.70 -13.87 -2.49
N GLY A 247 5.19 -13.56 -3.69
CA GLY A 247 4.26 -14.39 -4.42
C GLY A 247 3.07 -14.78 -3.56
N ASN A 248 2.44 -13.81 -2.88
CA ASN A 248 1.31 -14.07 -1.98
C ASN A 248 0.26 -12.96 -2.10
N LEU A 249 -0.46 -12.96 -3.22
CA LEU A 249 -1.53 -12.01 -3.50
C LEU A 249 -2.84 -12.78 -3.70
N ASN A 250 -3.54 -13.10 -2.61
CA ASN A 250 -4.72 -13.96 -2.71
C ASN A 250 -5.84 -13.31 -3.54
N SER A 251 -6.14 -12.02 -3.32
CA SER A 251 -7.10 -11.30 -4.13
C SER A 251 -6.76 -9.82 -4.33
N ALA A 252 -6.95 -9.31 -5.55
CA ALA A 252 -6.71 -7.91 -5.90
C ALA A 252 -7.81 -7.34 -6.80
N LEU A 253 -8.29 -6.14 -6.47
CA LEU A 253 -9.12 -5.29 -7.33
C LEU A 253 -8.38 -4.00 -7.63
N ILE A 254 -8.09 -3.75 -8.91
CA ILE A 254 -7.44 -2.53 -9.41
C ILE A 254 -8.39 -1.90 -10.42
N ALA A 255 -9.18 -0.92 -9.98
CA ALA A 255 -10.26 -0.41 -10.83
C ALA A 255 -10.45 1.10 -10.82
N HIS A 256 -10.94 1.64 -11.95
CA HIS A 256 -11.23 3.07 -12.08
C HIS A 256 -10.03 3.99 -11.79
N ASN A 257 -8.80 3.50 -11.95
CA ASN A 257 -7.60 4.32 -11.79
C ASN A 257 -7.28 5.06 -13.09
N PHE A 258 -6.58 6.19 -12.98
CA PHE A 258 -6.23 7.05 -14.10
C PHE A 258 -4.75 7.40 -14.14
N GLY A 259 -4.03 6.97 -15.18
CA GLY A 259 -2.62 7.35 -15.39
C GLY A 259 -1.81 6.27 -16.12
N PHE A 260 -0.48 6.38 -16.14
CA PHE A 260 0.40 5.47 -16.90
C PHE A 260 0.98 4.35 -16.02
N GLY A 261 1.34 3.21 -16.61
CA GLY A 261 2.05 2.13 -15.90
C GLY A 261 1.22 1.43 -14.81
N MET A 262 -0.10 1.36 -14.99
CA MET A 262 -1.00 0.75 -14.01
C MET A 262 -0.92 -0.78 -14.07
N ALA A 263 -1.00 -1.43 -12.91
CA ALA A 263 -1.01 -2.89 -12.80
C ALA A 263 0.19 -3.58 -13.49
N TYR A 264 1.34 -2.90 -13.54
CA TYR A 264 2.58 -3.41 -14.11
C TYR A 264 3.26 -4.38 -13.15
N GLN A 265 3.77 -5.52 -13.61
CA GLN A 265 4.50 -6.51 -12.82
C GLN A 265 3.73 -7.05 -11.61
N ILE A 266 2.56 -7.64 -11.87
CA ILE A 266 1.77 -8.34 -10.84
C ILE A 266 2.16 -9.81 -10.84
N GLN A 267 2.63 -10.30 -9.70
CA GLN A 267 2.87 -11.72 -9.50
C GLN A 267 1.85 -12.27 -8.51
N GLY A 268 1.21 -13.38 -8.89
CA GLY A 268 0.41 -14.19 -7.98
C GLY A 268 1.30 -15.17 -7.20
N ASN A 269 0.82 -16.38 -6.97
CA ASN A 269 1.46 -17.34 -6.09
C ASN A 269 2.59 -18.07 -6.81
N HIS A 270 3.81 -17.57 -6.61
CA HIS A 270 4.99 -18.28 -7.04
C HIS A 270 5.35 -19.35 -6.00
N PHE A 271 5.32 -20.62 -6.41
CA PHE A 271 5.82 -21.75 -5.62
C PHE A 271 7.36 -21.75 -5.62
N SER A 272 7.98 -20.75 -4.99
CA SER A 272 9.40 -20.85 -4.64
C SER A 272 9.45 -21.70 -3.36
N GLY A 273 10.21 -22.80 -3.37
CA GLY A 273 10.14 -23.90 -2.37
C GLY A 273 10.43 -23.56 -0.89
N LEU A 274 10.41 -22.28 -0.51
CA LEU A 274 10.54 -21.78 0.86
C LEU A 274 9.23 -21.24 1.45
N CYS A 275 8.22 -20.95 0.62
CA CYS A 275 6.93 -20.44 1.06
C CYS A 275 5.83 -21.34 0.48
N GLY A 276 5.18 -22.13 1.33
CA GLY A 276 4.02 -22.93 0.92
C GLY A 276 2.84 -22.02 0.58
N GLY A 277 2.77 -21.57 -0.67
CA GLY A 277 1.65 -20.79 -1.17
C GLY A 277 0.42 -21.68 -1.29
N LEU A 278 -0.54 -21.52 -0.38
CA LEU A 278 -1.91 -22.01 -0.51
C LEU A 278 -2.79 -20.79 -0.85
N GLY A 279 -3.28 -20.72 -2.08
CA GLY A 279 -4.28 -19.73 -2.47
C GLY A 279 -4.40 -19.58 -3.98
N ALA A 280 -5.61 -19.32 -4.46
CA ALA A 280 -5.88 -18.99 -5.85
C ALA A 280 -5.89 -17.46 -6.01
N ASN A 281 -4.97 -16.92 -6.79
CA ASN A 281 -4.79 -15.50 -7.05
C ASN A 281 -5.87 -15.00 -8.01
N LEU A 282 -6.89 -14.37 -7.44
CA LEU A 282 -7.91 -13.65 -8.19
C LEU A 282 -7.47 -12.19 -8.36
N VAL A 283 -7.11 -11.79 -9.57
CA VAL A 283 -6.79 -10.41 -9.91
C VAL A 283 -7.84 -9.85 -10.85
N MET A 284 -8.42 -8.70 -10.50
CA MET A 284 -9.38 -7.99 -11.32
C MET A 284 -8.87 -6.58 -11.65
N VAL A 285 -8.66 -6.31 -12.93
CA VAL A 285 -8.22 -5.01 -13.46
C VAL A 285 -9.32 -4.44 -14.34
N ALA A 286 -10.06 -3.44 -13.84
CA ALA A 286 -11.31 -3.01 -14.45
C ALA A 286 -11.44 -1.49 -14.62
N ASN A 287 -11.95 -1.04 -15.77
CA ASN A 287 -12.32 0.37 -16.01
C ASN A 287 -11.19 1.39 -15.76
N ASN A 288 -9.93 0.99 -15.89
CA ASN A 288 -8.79 1.90 -15.75
C ASN A 288 -8.61 2.69 -17.05
N SER A 289 -8.13 3.93 -16.91
CA SER A 289 -8.08 4.90 -17.99
C SER A 289 -6.71 5.56 -18.11
N ILE A 290 -6.21 5.69 -19.33
CA ILE A 290 -4.97 6.41 -19.62
C ILE A 290 -5.31 7.76 -20.28
N PRO A 291 -4.73 8.90 -19.83
CA PRO A 291 -4.97 10.21 -20.44
C PRO A 291 -4.61 10.23 -21.93
N TYR A 292 -5.56 10.63 -22.77
CA TYR A 292 -5.51 10.43 -24.22
C TYR A 292 -4.67 11.50 -24.97
N ASP A 293 -4.54 12.72 -24.45
CA ASP A 293 -4.28 13.89 -25.32
C ASP A 293 -2.90 14.56 -25.22
N GLU A 294 -2.16 14.44 -24.12
CA GLU A 294 -0.88 15.17 -23.97
C GLU A 294 0.36 14.35 -24.38
N TYR A 295 0.33 13.02 -24.26
CA TYR A 295 1.49 12.16 -24.49
C TYR A 295 1.49 11.44 -25.85
N ARG A 296 0.37 11.45 -26.58
CA ARG A 296 0.21 10.80 -27.89
C ARG A 296 1.00 11.43 -29.02
N LYS A 297 1.50 12.66 -28.88
CA LYS A 297 2.03 13.40 -30.03
C LYS A 297 3.24 12.72 -30.69
N ASN A 298 3.96 11.82 -29.99
CA ASN A 298 5.17 11.19 -30.51
C ASN A 298 5.30 9.65 -30.36
N SER A 299 4.49 8.95 -29.55
CA SER A 299 4.64 7.49 -29.39
C SER A 299 3.68 6.70 -30.27
N LYS A 300 4.23 5.97 -31.25
CA LYS A 300 3.50 4.92 -31.99
C LYS A 300 3.22 3.66 -31.15
N GLN A 301 3.63 3.65 -29.88
CA GLN A 301 3.48 2.50 -28.99
C GLN A 301 2.10 2.56 -28.33
N ASP A 302 1.42 1.43 -28.33
CA ASP A 302 0.20 1.24 -27.56
C ASP A 302 0.52 1.36 -26.07
N TYR A 303 -0.38 1.99 -25.32
CA TYR A 303 -0.27 1.96 -23.87
C TYR A 303 -0.76 0.63 -23.35
N ILE A 304 0.08 0.03 -22.49
CA ILE A 304 -0.14 -1.31 -21.96
C ILE A 304 -0.59 -1.19 -20.51
N ILE A 305 -1.69 -1.88 -20.18
CA ILE A 305 -2.08 -2.20 -18.80
C ILE A 305 -1.81 -3.69 -18.59
N CYS A 306 -1.54 -4.09 -17.35
CA CYS A 306 -1.27 -5.48 -16.99
C CYS A 306 0.03 -6.04 -17.59
N GLN A 307 1.07 -5.25 -17.84
CA GLN A 307 2.32 -5.79 -18.36
C GLN A 307 3.07 -6.66 -17.33
N ASP A 308 3.79 -7.69 -17.79
CA ASP A 308 4.62 -8.59 -16.99
C ASP A 308 3.87 -9.32 -15.85
N MET A 309 2.63 -9.76 -16.09
CA MET A 309 1.89 -10.59 -15.12
C MET A 309 2.40 -12.03 -15.08
N GLN A 310 2.51 -12.63 -13.89
CA GLN A 310 2.98 -14.02 -13.73
C GLN A 310 2.26 -14.73 -12.59
N TYR A 311 2.07 -16.04 -12.71
CA TYR A 311 1.52 -16.92 -11.66
C TYR A 311 0.14 -16.49 -11.14
N ILE A 312 -0.69 -15.90 -12.01
CA ILE A 312 -2.07 -15.52 -11.65
C ILE A 312 -3.01 -16.66 -12.03
N ASP A 313 -3.86 -17.10 -11.10
CA ASP A 313 -4.81 -18.17 -11.38
C ASP A 313 -5.97 -17.64 -12.21
N ILE A 314 -6.59 -16.53 -11.79
CA ILE A 314 -7.73 -15.94 -12.51
C ILE A 314 -7.51 -14.44 -12.68
N LEU A 315 -7.45 -13.98 -13.93
CA LEU A 315 -7.39 -12.57 -14.30
C LEU A 315 -8.71 -12.14 -14.94
N PHE A 316 -9.44 -11.24 -14.28
CA PHE A 316 -10.52 -10.47 -14.89
C PHE A 316 -9.95 -9.16 -15.45
N CYS A 317 -10.07 -8.95 -16.75
CA CYS A 317 -9.62 -7.71 -17.39
C CYS A 317 -10.72 -7.16 -18.30
N TYR A 318 -11.33 -6.04 -17.91
CA TYR A 318 -12.51 -5.52 -18.61
C TYR A 318 -12.66 -3.99 -18.52
N GLY A 319 -13.27 -3.37 -19.53
CA GLY A 319 -13.59 -1.94 -19.57
C GLY A 319 -12.40 -0.97 -19.55
N ASN A 320 -11.18 -1.48 -19.70
CA ASN A 320 -9.96 -0.66 -19.76
C ASN A 320 -9.83 -0.02 -21.14
N ASN A 321 -9.37 1.23 -21.22
CA ASN A 321 -9.14 1.92 -22.50
C ASN A 321 -7.74 1.68 -23.09
N ALA A 322 -7.04 0.63 -22.63
CA ALA A 322 -5.67 0.30 -22.98
C ALA A 322 -5.55 -1.16 -23.45
N VAL A 323 -4.42 -1.50 -24.06
CA VAL A 323 -4.15 -2.83 -24.61
C VAL A 323 -3.59 -3.73 -23.50
N LEU A 324 -4.04 -4.99 -23.46
CA LEU A 324 -3.41 -6.02 -22.63
C LEU A 324 -2.11 -6.46 -23.30
N ASP A 325 -1.02 -6.59 -22.54
CA ASP A 325 0.26 -7.07 -23.08
C ASP A 325 0.10 -8.48 -23.69
N ASP A 326 0.64 -8.70 -24.89
CA ASP A 326 0.63 -10.01 -25.56
C ASP A 326 1.35 -11.08 -24.71
N GLN A 327 2.30 -10.70 -23.85
CA GLN A 327 2.99 -11.61 -22.92
C GLN A 327 2.09 -12.13 -21.80
N VAL A 328 1.03 -11.39 -21.44
CA VAL A 328 0.04 -11.86 -20.45
C VAL A 328 -0.78 -13.00 -21.02
N ALA A 329 -1.04 -12.98 -22.33
CA ALA A 329 -1.75 -14.03 -23.04
C ALA A 329 -0.87 -15.28 -23.30
N ALA A 330 0.42 -15.24 -23.00
CA ALA A 330 1.28 -16.42 -23.08
C ALA A 330 0.91 -17.45 -21.98
N ARG A 331 0.86 -18.73 -22.37
CA ARG A 331 0.21 -19.83 -21.64
C ARG A 331 0.72 -20.15 -20.22
N ASP A 332 1.80 -19.53 -19.76
CA ASP A 332 2.41 -19.82 -18.46
C ASP A 332 2.27 -18.67 -17.43
N SER A 333 1.74 -17.53 -17.86
CA SER A 333 1.64 -16.30 -17.04
C SER A 333 0.33 -16.21 -16.24
N VAL A 334 -0.77 -16.62 -16.86
CA VAL A 334 -2.14 -16.58 -16.30
C VAL A 334 -2.89 -17.86 -16.67
N GLN A 335 -3.49 -18.55 -15.70
CA GLN A 335 -4.21 -19.80 -15.98
C GLN A 335 -5.56 -19.56 -16.66
N GLU A 336 -6.33 -18.58 -16.20
CA GLU A 336 -7.62 -18.20 -16.76
C GLU A 336 -7.71 -16.68 -16.97
N ILE A 337 -7.99 -16.24 -18.20
CA ILE A 337 -8.25 -14.83 -18.53
C ILE A 337 -9.73 -14.69 -18.89
N ILE A 338 -10.44 -13.84 -18.15
CA ILE A 338 -11.84 -13.51 -18.40
C ILE A 338 -11.90 -12.09 -18.97
N THR A 339 -12.28 -11.97 -20.24
CA THR A 339 -12.30 -10.72 -21.00
C THR A 339 -13.67 -10.03 -21.00
N ASP A 340 -13.71 -8.78 -21.48
CA ASP A 340 -14.97 -8.09 -21.83
C ASP A 340 -15.91 -8.96 -22.67
N GLU A 341 -15.39 -9.72 -23.65
CA GLU A 341 -16.20 -10.58 -24.52
C GLU A 341 -16.81 -11.77 -23.75
N ASP A 342 -16.10 -12.30 -22.75
CA ASP A 342 -16.55 -13.46 -21.96
C ASP A 342 -17.55 -13.04 -20.88
N ILE A 343 -17.31 -11.91 -20.22
CA ILE A 343 -18.29 -11.26 -19.35
C ILE A 343 -19.55 -10.93 -20.15
N ALA A 344 -19.40 -10.36 -21.34
CA ALA A 344 -20.54 -10.02 -22.19
C ALA A 344 -21.36 -11.26 -22.60
N LYS A 345 -20.73 -12.39 -22.94
CA LYS A 345 -21.46 -13.66 -23.21
C LYS A 345 -22.23 -14.17 -21.99
N HIS A 346 -21.71 -13.92 -20.79
CA HIS A 346 -22.30 -14.40 -19.55
C HIS A 346 -23.48 -13.53 -19.07
N TYR A 347 -23.36 -12.21 -19.23
CA TYR A 347 -24.36 -11.24 -18.76
C TYR A 347 -25.37 -10.82 -19.83
N PHE A 348 -24.98 -10.83 -21.10
CA PHE A 348 -25.86 -10.51 -22.22
C PHE A 348 -26.23 -11.82 -22.93
N ASP A 349 -27.52 -12.13 -22.91
CA ASP A 349 -28.14 -13.34 -23.46
C ASP A 349 -27.51 -13.79 -24.79
N SER A 350 -27.37 -15.11 -24.94
CA SER A 350 -26.79 -15.95 -26.02
C SER A 350 -27.03 -15.54 -27.49
N LYS A 351 -27.82 -14.50 -27.74
CA LYS A 351 -28.07 -13.89 -29.06
C LYS A 351 -26.94 -12.95 -29.52
N PHE A 352 -26.05 -12.51 -28.63
CA PHE A 352 -24.84 -11.78 -29.03
C PHE A 352 -23.71 -12.77 -29.37
N ASN A 353 -23.51 -13.04 -30.66
CA ASN A 353 -22.38 -13.82 -31.15
C ASN A 353 -21.21 -12.88 -31.53
N PRO A 354 -20.18 -12.71 -30.66
CA PRO A 354 -19.09 -11.75 -30.88
C PRO A 354 -18.20 -12.10 -32.07
N ALA A 355 -18.10 -13.40 -32.42
CA ALA A 355 -17.21 -13.88 -33.48
C ALA A 355 -17.60 -13.41 -34.91
N LYS A 356 -18.81 -12.86 -35.10
CA LYS A 356 -19.34 -12.54 -36.44
C LYS A 356 -19.35 -11.05 -36.81
N ASN A 357 -18.90 -10.12 -35.97
CA ASN A 357 -19.02 -8.70 -36.33
C ASN A 357 -17.95 -7.80 -35.71
N ILE A 358 -16.91 -7.48 -36.49
CA ILE A 358 -15.94 -6.41 -36.18
C ILE A 358 -16.65 -5.06 -35.94
N LYS A 359 -17.84 -4.84 -36.55
CA LYS A 359 -18.70 -3.67 -36.28
C LYS A 359 -19.32 -3.65 -34.88
N ASN A 360 -19.38 -4.78 -34.18
CA ASN A 360 -19.90 -4.84 -32.82
C ASN A 360 -18.85 -4.56 -31.74
N ARG A 361 -17.54 -4.65 -32.01
CA ARG A 361 -16.51 -4.13 -31.07
C ARG A 361 -16.70 -2.64 -30.80
N TYR A 362 -17.04 -1.87 -31.84
CA TYR A 362 -17.40 -0.46 -31.70
C TYR A 362 -18.71 -0.24 -30.95
N LYS A 363 -19.71 -1.13 -31.10
CA LYS A 363 -20.96 -1.07 -30.32
C LYS A 363 -20.79 -1.51 -28.86
N ILE A 364 -19.99 -2.52 -28.58
CA ILE A 364 -19.64 -2.94 -27.21
C ILE A 364 -18.88 -1.80 -26.54
N LYS A 365 -17.90 -1.20 -27.24
CA LYS A 365 -17.22 0.01 -26.77
C LYS A 365 -18.20 1.17 -26.51
N GLN A 366 -19.15 1.44 -27.42
CA GLN A 366 -20.16 2.48 -27.22
C GLN A 366 -21.13 2.16 -26.07
N ILE A 367 -21.55 0.90 -25.90
CA ILE A 367 -22.42 0.46 -24.79
C ILE A 367 -21.65 0.52 -23.47
N LEU A 368 -20.39 0.11 -23.45
CA LEU A 368 -19.51 0.26 -22.28
C LEU A 368 -19.21 1.72 -22.00
N GLU A 369 -19.09 2.60 -23.01
CA GLU A 369 -18.97 4.05 -22.86
C GLU A 369 -20.27 4.69 -22.35
N GLU A 370 -21.43 4.18 -22.78
CA GLU A 370 -22.77 4.62 -22.34
C GLU A 370 -23.08 4.12 -20.92
N ILE A 371 -22.63 2.93 -20.54
CA ILE A 371 -22.63 2.40 -19.17
C ILE A 371 -21.66 3.22 -18.29
N ASN A 372 -20.41 3.39 -18.74
CA ASN A 372 -19.37 4.19 -18.09
C ASN A 372 -19.75 5.68 -17.90
N SER A 373 -20.75 6.19 -18.63
CA SER A 373 -21.29 7.53 -18.42
C SER A 373 -22.05 7.67 -17.09
N ASN A 374 -22.35 6.55 -16.42
CA ASN A 374 -22.92 6.46 -15.06
C ASN A 374 -21.90 5.99 -14.01
N ARG A 375 -20.66 6.50 -14.07
CA ARG A 375 -19.47 6.13 -13.24
C ARG A 375 -19.69 5.64 -11.80
N ILE A 376 -20.66 6.19 -11.05
CA ILE A 376 -20.97 5.76 -9.67
C ILE A 376 -21.63 4.38 -9.63
N LYS A 377 -22.53 4.07 -10.58
CA LYS A 377 -23.16 2.75 -10.69
C LYS A 377 -22.14 1.70 -11.13
N ASP A 378 -21.18 2.08 -11.96
CA ASP A 378 -20.18 1.15 -12.49
C ASP A 378 -19.19 0.69 -11.44
N LEU A 379 -18.78 1.57 -10.51
CA LEU A 379 -17.91 1.17 -9.41
C LEU A 379 -18.63 0.22 -8.43
N GLN A 380 -19.89 0.52 -8.10
CA GLN A 380 -20.70 -0.35 -7.24
C GLN A 380 -20.89 -1.74 -7.87
N GLU A 381 -21.12 -1.78 -9.18
CA GLU A 381 -21.25 -3.04 -9.90
C GLU A 381 -19.91 -3.77 -10.01
N THR A 382 -18.82 -3.05 -10.29
CA THR A 382 -17.45 -3.59 -10.29
C THR A 382 -17.09 -4.24 -8.95
N LEU A 383 -17.45 -3.59 -7.84
CA LEU A 383 -17.27 -4.14 -6.50
C LEU A 383 -18.13 -5.39 -6.26
N ARG A 384 -19.39 -5.39 -6.71
CA ARG A 384 -20.27 -6.57 -6.60
C ARG A 384 -19.73 -7.76 -7.39
N VAL A 385 -19.28 -7.53 -8.62
CA VAL A 385 -18.68 -8.56 -9.48
C VAL A 385 -17.41 -9.12 -8.82
N TYR A 386 -16.54 -8.24 -8.30
CA TYR A 386 -15.33 -8.65 -7.59
C TYR A 386 -15.64 -9.50 -6.35
N GLU A 387 -16.54 -9.04 -5.48
CA GLU A 387 -16.92 -9.79 -4.28
C GLU A 387 -17.53 -11.15 -4.64
N ARG A 388 -18.39 -11.21 -5.67
CA ARG A 388 -18.96 -12.47 -6.14
C ARG A 388 -17.91 -13.41 -6.72
N ALA A 389 -16.96 -12.90 -7.51
CA ALA A 389 -15.86 -13.68 -8.05
C ALA A 389 -14.98 -14.24 -6.92
N ARG A 390 -14.72 -13.44 -5.88
CA ARG A 390 -13.95 -13.86 -4.70
C ARG A 390 -14.67 -14.95 -3.90
N GLU A 391 -15.98 -14.81 -3.67
CA GLU A 391 -16.80 -15.85 -3.03
C GLU A 391 -16.74 -17.18 -3.78
N LEU A 392 -16.86 -17.14 -5.11
CA LEU A 392 -16.79 -18.33 -5.96
C LEU A 392 -15.39 -18.97 -5.91
N ASN A 393 -14.34 -18.15 -5.92
CA ASN A 393 -12.96 -18.63 -5.82
C ASN A 393 -12.70 -19.33 -4.48
N ASN A 394 -13.18 -18.77 -3.37
CA ASN A 394 -13.02 -19.34 -2.02
C ASN A 394 -13.85 -20.62 -1.79
N SER A 395 -14.80 -20.93 -2.68
CA SER A 395 -15.65 -22.12 -2.59
C SER A 395 -15.08 -23.34 -3.33
N LYS A 396 -14.03 -23.14 -4.14
CA LYS A 396 -13.28 -24.20 -4.82
C LYS A 396 -12.20 -24.75 -3.89
#